data_AF-A0A1C5JZJ3-F1
#
_entry.id   AF-A0A1C5JZJ3-F1
#
_cell.length_a   1.000
_cell.length_b   1.000
_cell.length_c   1.000
_cell.angle_alpha   90.00
_cell.angle_beta   90.00
_cell.angle_gamma   90.00
#
_symmetry.space_group_name_H-M   'P 1'
#
loop_
_entity.id
_entity.type
_entity.pdbx_description
1 polymer ?
#
loop_
_entity_poly.entity_id
_entity_poly.type
_entity_poly.pdbx_seq_one_letter_code
_entity_poly.pdbx_strand_id
1 'polypeptide(L)'
;MCSVNTIMALLTGGGLAALGGLVSGLVSNWLGRRRDERRYEHEAEQTERRHEHEWRMSYEQRRQERIVRTYEEVMDLVGRVDLWVTFTRQFFQMAGDPKPELPTIEEQARVQALLDVHGSPVVRERYRDWRSAVQELNLADQELRAAERTEDRGRSSAIDSADIWKRIGADIKPRVEERRQRLAASISEELDRR
;
A
#
# COMPACT_ATOMS: atom_id res chain seq x y z
N MET A 1 -55.68 -79.04 52.21
CA MET A 1 -54.31 -78.56 52.51
C MET A 1 -53.72 -78.00 51.23
N CYS A 2 -53.01 -76.87 51.34
CA CYS A 2 -52.35 -76.07 50.28
C CYS A 2 -53.32 -75.31 49.34
N SER A 3 -53.17 -74.02 48.99
CA SER A 3 -52.13 -73.02 49.23
C SER A 3 -52.74 -71.62 49.13
N VAL A 4 -52.57 -70.77 50.15
CA VAL A 4 -52.92 -69.34 50.10
C VAL A 4 -51.70 -68.60 50.64
N ASN A 5 -50.70 -68.30 49.80
CA ASN A 5 -49.57 -67.44 50.23
C ASN A 5 -48.68 -66.88 49.08
N THR A 6 -49.25 -66.47 47.94
CA THR A 6 -48.43 -66.01 46.80
C THR A 6 -48.87 -64.69 46.15
N ILE A 7 -49.55 -63.79 46.87
CA ILE A 7 -50.01 -62.51 46.27
C ILE A 7 -49.49 -61.25 47.00
N MET A 8 -48.83 -61.39 48.16
CA MET A 8 -48.40 -60.25 49.01
C MET A 8 -46.92 -59.84 48.85
N ALA A 9 -46.33 -59.93 47.65
CA ALA A 9 -44.92 -59.57 47.42
C ALA A 9 -44.67 -58.63 46.23
N LEU A 10 -45.71 -58.08 45.59
CA LEU A 10 -45.57 -57.35 44.32
C LEU A 10 -45.91 -55.86 44.38
N LEU A 11 -46.20 -55.31 45.56
CA LEU A 11 -46.71 -53.93 45.70
C LEU A 11 -45.77 -52.95 46.43
N THR A 12 -44.63 -53.40 46.96
CA THR A 12 -43.70 -52.54 47.72
C THR A 12 -42.40 -52.18 46.99
N GLY A 13 -42.13 -52.77 45.83
CA GLY A 13 -40.85 -52.57 45.12
C GLY A 13 -40.82 -51.49 44.01
N GLY A 14 -41.97 -51.06 43.51
CA GLY A 14 -42.04 -50.24 42.27
C GLY A 14 -41.95 -48.72 42.45
N GLY A 15 -42.19 -48.19 43.66
CA GLY A 15 -42.37 -46.75 43.89
C GLY A 15 -41.08 -45.92 43.96
N LEU A 16 -39.94 -46.54 44.30
CA LEU A 16 -38.67 -45.81 44.47
C LEU A 16 -37.86 -45.66 43.17
N ALA A 17 -38.09 -46.51 42.17
CA ALA A 17 -37.39 -46.43 40.88
C ALA A 17 -37.85 -45.22 40.03
N ALA A 18 -39.15 -44.87 40.09
CA ALA A 18 -39.71 -43.76 39.32
C ALA A 18 -39.25 -42.38 39.82
N LEU A 19 -39.01 -42.23 41.14
CA LEU A 19 -38.47 -40.99 41.71
C LEU A 19 -36.97 -40.80 41.40
N GLY A 20 -36.20 -41.88 41.32
CA GLY A 20 -34.78 -41.82 40.94
C GLY A 20 -34.55 -41.27 39.53
N GLY A 21 -35.40 -41.65 38.57
CA GLY A 21 -35.29 -41.19 37.18
C GLY A 21 -35.55 -39.69 37.00
N LEU A 22 -36.55 -39.13 37.69
CA LEU A 22 -36.90 -37.70 37.59
C LEU A 22 -35.81 -36.79 38.20
N VAL A 23 -35.24 -37.19 39.34
CA VAL A 23 -34.15 -36.42 39.97
C VAL A 23 -32.87 -36.48 39.13
N SER A 24 -32.55 -37.65 38.55
CA SER A 24 -31.36 -37.80 37.69
C SER A 24 -31.49 -36.98 36.39
N GLY A 25 -32.70 -36.90 35.81
CA GLY A 25 -33.00 -36.06 34.66
C GLY A 25 -32.83 -34.57 34.92
N LEU A 26 -33.34 -34.07 36.06
CA LEU A 26 -33.20 -32.66 36.45
C LEU A 26 -31.73 -32.26 36.71
N VAL A 27 -30.98 -33.11 37.40
CA VAL A 27 -29.55 -32.88 37.67
C VAL A 27 -28.74 -32.91 36.37
N SER A 28 -29.03 -33.85 35.46
CA SER A 28 -28.37 -33.92 34.16
C SER A 28 -28.68 -32.71 33.28
N ASN A 29 -29.93 -32.24 33.27
CA ASN A 29 -30.33 -31.06 32.50
C ASN A 29 -29.69 -29.77 33.07
N TRP A 30 -29.63 -29.65 34.40
CA TRP A 30 -28.95 -28.53 35.06
C TRP A 30 -27.44 -28.53 34.81
N LEU A 31 -26.78 -29.70 34.89
CA LEU A 31 -25.36 -29.85 34.56
C LEU A 31 -25.09 -29.56 33.07
N GLY A 32 -25.97 -30.01 32.18
CA GLY A 32 -25.91 -29.72 30.75
C GLY A 32 -25.97 -28.22 30.50
N ARG A 33 -26.98 -27.54 31.06
CA ARG A 33 -27.14 -26.08 30.94
C ARG A 33 -25.92 -25.31 31.44
N ARG A 34 -25.34 -25.72 32.57
CA ARG A 34 -24.13 -25.09 33.14
C ARG A 34 -22.87 -25.33 32.30
N ARG A 35 -22.84 -26.43 31.54
CA ARG A 35 -21.75 -26.75 30.60
C ARG A 35 -21.90 -25.96 29.31
N ASP A 36 -23.12 -25.81 28.82
CA ASP A 36 -23.44 -25.02 27.64
C ASP A 36 -23.16 -23.53 27.88
N GLU A 37 -23.52 -22.98 29.04
CA GLU A 37 -23.21 -21.58 29.41
C GLU A 37 -21.71 -21.26 29.27
N ARG A 38 -20.82 -22.12 29.80
CA ARG A 38 -19.35 -21.92 29.64
C ARG A 38 -18.88 -22.10 28.20
N ARG A 39 -19.53 -22.96 27.45
CA ARG A 39 -19.19 -23.20 26.04
C ARG A 39 -19.54 -21.96 25.21
N TYR A 40 -20.69 -21.34 25.46
CA TYR A 40 -21.08 -20.09 24.81
C TYR A 40 -20.15 -18.93 25.15
N GLU A 41 -19.71 -18.80 26.41
CA GLU A 41 -18.71 -17.79 26.79
C GLU A 41 -17.39 -17.98 26.03
N HIS A 42 -16.88 -19.22 25.96
CA HIS A 42 -15.66 -19.52 25.21
C HIS A 42 -15.82 -19.35 23.70
N GLU A 43 -16.96 -19.72 23.14
CA GLU A 43 -17.26 -19.52 21.71
C GLU A 43 -17.39 -18.03 21.39
N ALA A 44 -18.00 -17.23 22.27
CA ALA A 44 -18.08 -15.78 22.15
C ALA A 44 -16.69 -15.12 22.18
N GLU A 45 -15.86 -15.46 23.18
CA GLU A 45 -14.48 -14.96 23.26
C GLU A 45 -13.64 -15.34 22.03
N GLN A 46 -13.78 -16.57 21.52
CA GLN A 46 -13.05 -16.99 20.32
C GLN A 46 -13.53 -16.24 19.07
N THR A 47 -14.83 -15.98 18.97
CA THR A 47 -15.42 -15.24 17.86
C THR A 47 -14.97 -13.78 17.88
N GLU A 48 -14.95 -13.14 19.06
CA GLU A 48 -14.44 -11.78 19.23
C GLU A 48 -12.96 -11.68 18.82
N ARG A 49 -12.10 -12.58 19.30
CA ARG A 49 -10.67 -12.60 18.91
C ARG A 49 -10.47 -12.82 17.41
N ARG A 50 -11.30 -13.66 16.77
CA ARG A 50 -11.26 -13.86 15.32
C ARG A 50 -11.65 -12.58 14.58
N HIS A 51 -12.73 -11.92 14.99
CA HIS A 51 -13.13 -10.67 14.37
C HIS A 51 -12.11 -9.56 14.55
N GLU A 52 -11.49 -9.42 15.73
CA GLU A 52 -10.41 -8.46 15.93
C GLU A 52 -9.20 -8.73 15.02
N HIS A 53 -8.84 -10.01 14.86
CA HIS A 53 -7.76 -10.42 13.98
C HIS A 53 -8.09 -10.14 12.51
N GLU A 54 -9.29 -10.51 12.04
CA GLU A 54 -9.79 -10.24 10.69
C GLU A 54 -9.82 -8.74 10.39
N TRP A 55 -10.29 -7.93 11.34
CA TRP A 55 -10.28 -6.48 11.21
C TRP A 55 -8.87 -5.93 11.06
N ARG A 56 -7.93 -6.38 11.88
CA ARG A 56 -6.53 -5.96 11.82
C ARG A 56 -5.88 -6.32 10.48
N MET A 57 -6.07 -7.56 10.03
CA MET A 57 -5.57 -8.03 8.74
C MET A 57 -6.14 -7.20 7.58
N SER A 58 -7.46 -6.95 7.58
CA SER A 58 -8.11 -6.15 6.54
C SER A 58 -7.62 -4.70 6.52
N TYR A 59 -7.32 -4.14 7.69
CA TYR A 59 -6.78 -2.78 7.81
C TYR A 59 -5.35 -2.69 7.28
N GLU A 60 -4.50 -3.65 7.65
CA GLU A 60 -3.11 -3.75 7.19
C GLU A 60 -3.04 -3.94 5.68
N GLN A 61 -3.86 -4.82 5.11
CA GLN A 61 -3.95 -5.05 3.67
C GLN A 61 -4.32 -3.76 2.92
N ARG A 62 -5.39 -3.08 3.34
CA ARG A 62 -5.81 -1.80 2.72
C ARG A 62 -4.73 -0.73 2.84
N ARG A 63 -3.93 -0.75 3.90
CA ARG A 63 -2.81 0.17 4.08
C ARG A 63 -1.67 -0.14 3.12
N GLN A 64 -1.32 -1.41 2.94
CA GLN A 64 -0.31 -1.83 1.95
C GLN A 64 -0.77 -1.47 0.53
N GLU A 65 -2.02 -1.75 0.16
CA GLU A 65 -2.59 -1.40 -1.15
C GLU A 65 -2.46 0.10 -1.47
N ARG A 66 -2.74 0.98 -0.48
CA ARG A 66 -2.57 2.44 -0.66
C ARG A 66 -1.13 2.87 -0.89
N ILE A 67 -0.17 2.19 -0.24
CA ILE A 67 1.26 2.48 -0.40
C ILE A 67 1.74 2.03 -1.78
N VAL A 68 1.40 0.80 -2.19
CA VAL A 68 1.73 0.28 -3.53
C VAL A 68 1.21 1.23 -4.61
N ARG A 69 -0.07 1.60 -4.53
CA ARG A 69 -0.68 2.54 -5.46
C ARG A 69 0.01 3.91 -5.49
N THR A 70 0.43 4.40 -4.32
CA THR A 70 1.19 5.66 -4.25
C THR A 70 2.51 5.55 -4.99
N TYR A 71 3.23 4.43 -4.83
CA TYR A 71 4.52 4.23 -5.48
C TYR A 71 4.40 3.95 -6.98
N GLU A 72 3.32 3.31 -7.42
CA GLU A 72 2.98 3.23 -8.85
C GLU A 72 2.81 4.62 -9.47
N GLU A 73 2.05 5.52 -8.81
CA GLU A 73 1.86 6.89 -9.31
C GLU A 73 3.16 7.71 -9.33
N VAL A 74 4.03 7.53 -8.34
CA VAL A 74 5.36 8.15 -8.33
C VAL A 74 6.19 7.66 -9.51
N MET A 75 6.24 6.34 -9.72
CA MET A 75 7.05 5.75 -10.80
C MET A 75 6.52 6.08 -12.19
N ASP A 76 5.20 6.19 -12.34
CA ASP A 76 4.58 6.66 -13.59
C ASP A 76 4.98 8.11 -13.90
N LEU A 77 4.89 9.02 -12.92
CA LEU A 77 5.35 10.41 -13.08
C LEU A 77 6.85 10.46 -13.45
N VAL A 78 7.68 9.68 -12.75
CA VAL A 78 9.12 9.58 -13.00
C VAL A 78 9.40 9.08 -14.41
N GLY A 79 8.69 8.06 -14.88
CA GLY A 79 8.83 7.52 -16.24
C GLY A 79 8.47 8.55 -17.32
N ARG A 80 7.43 9.36 -17.10
CA ARG A 80 7.05 10.45 -18.00
C ARG A 80 8.13 11.54 -18.07
N VAL A 81 8.72 11.89 -16.93
CA VAL A 81 9.86 12.83 -16.90
C VAL A 81 11.09 12.22 -17.59
N ASP A 82 11.39 10.93 -17.38
CA ASP A 82 12.52 10.26 -18.02
C ASP A 82 12.41 10.24 -19.54
N LEU A 83 11.20 10.05 -20.06
CA LEU A 83 10.91 10.22 -21.48
C LEU A 83 11.29 11.64 -21.93
N TRP A 84 10.81 12.68 -21.26
CA TRP A 84 11.19 14.07 -21.56
C TRP A 84 12.71 14.31 -21.48
N VAL A 85 13.41 13.76 -20.48
CA VAL A 85 14.87 13.84 -20.32
C VAL A 85 15.58 13.17 -21.50
N THR A 86 15.09 12.03 -21.96
CA THR A 86 15.67 11.33 -23.12
C THR A 86 15.52 12.19 -24.38
N PHE A 87 14.35 12.79 -24.58
CA PHE A 87 14.06 13.61 -25.77
C PHE A 87 14.75 14.99 -25.80
N THR A 88 15.31 15.47 -24.68
CA THR A 88 16.08 16.73 -24.68
C THR A 88 17.45 16.62 -25.38
N ARG A 89 18.01 15.45 -25.75
CA ARG A 89 19.40 15.37 -26.29
C ARG A 89 19.52 15.41 -27.82
N GLN A 90 18.61 14.77 -28.57
CA GLN A 90 19.04 14.22 -29.86
C GLN A 90 17.99 14.07 -30.96
N PHE A 91 16.69 14.04 -30.66
CA PHE A 91 15.70 13.67 -31.68
C PHE A 91 15.02 14.85 -32.39
N PHE A 92 15.08 16.05 -31.80
CA PHE A 92 14.31 17.18 -32.29
C PHE A 92 14.86 17.89 -33.53
N GLN A 93 16.13 17.67 -33.87
CA GLN A 93 16.67 18.19 -35.13
C GLN A 93 16.26 17.34 -36.35
N MET A 94 15.69 16.14 -36.18
CA MET A 94 15.42 15.22 -37.30
C MET A 94 13.94 14.83 -37.50
N ALA A 95 13.09 14.79 -36.47
CA ALA A 95 11.81 14.06 -36.58
C ALA A 95 10.54 14.92 -36.75
N GLY A 96 10.54 16.20 -36.36
CA GLY A 96 9.30 17.01 -36.39
C GLY A 96 8.17 16.55 -35.46
N ASP A 97 8.36 15.44 -34.73
CA ASP A 97 7.41 14.93 -33.74
C ASP A 97 7.29 15.86 -32.54
N PRO A 98 6.13 15.95 -31.86
CA PRO A 98 5.96 16.79 -30.68
C PRO A 98 6.81 16.31 -29.49
N LYS A 99 7.46 17.25 -28.79
CA LYS A 99 8.24 16.94 -27.57
C LYS A 99 7.28 16.38 -26.53
N PRO A 100 7.62 15.26 -25.85
CA PRO A 100 6.87 14.84 -24.68
C PRO A 100 6.73 16.04 -23.74
N GLU A 101 5.55 16.27 -23.21
CA GLU A 101 5.34 17.35 -22.26
C GLU A 101 5.82 16.91 -20.86
N LEU A 102 6.36 17.86 -20.09
CA LEU A 102 6.59 17.61 -18.67
C LEU A 102 5.23 17.41 -17.98
N PRO A 103 5.14 16.54 -16.96
CA PRO A 103 3.93 16.43 -16.16
C PRO A 103 3.49 17.77 -15.60
N THR A 104 2.18 18.00 -15.54
CA THR A 104 1.64 19.29 -15.13
C THR A 104 1.93 19.58 -13.66
N ILE A 105 1.76 20.84 -13.25
CA ILE A 105 1.96 21.23 -11.85
C ILE A 105 0.97 20.48 -10.94
N GLU A 106 -0.26 20.26 -11.40
CA GLU A 106 -1.30 19.53 -10.68
C GLU A 106 -0.92 18.06 -10.49
N GLU A 107 -0.36 17.41 -11.51
CA GLU A 107 0.12 16.03 -11.42
C GLU A 107 1.28 15.90 -10.42
N GLN A 108 2.24 16.82 -10.48
CA GLN A 108 3.35 16.86 -9.52
C GLN A 108 2.87 17.11 -8.09
N ALA A 109 1.90 18.01 -7.91
CA ALA A 109 1.32 18.33 -6.61
C ALA A 109 0.54 17.14 -6.04
N ARG A 110 -0.20 16.41 -6.87
CA ARG A 110 -0.90 15.17 -6.48
C ARG A 110 0.08 14.11 -5.98
N VAL A 111 1.14 13.83 -6.73
CA VAL A 111 2.16 12.84 -6.33
C VAL A 111 2.86 13.27 -5.03
N GLN A 112 3.16 14.56 -4.88
CA GLN A 112 3.72 15.09 -3.63
C GLN A 112 2.78 14.87 -2.44
N ALA A 113 1.48 15.15 -2.60
CA ALA A 113 0.49 14.95 -1.55
C ALA A 113 0.37 13.46 -1.15
N LEU A 114 0.38 12.54 -2.13
CA LEU A 114 0.37 11.11 -1.85
C LEU A 114 1.62 10.67 -1.07
N LEU A 115 2.79 11.15 -1.49
CA LEU A 115 4.04 10.90 -0.78
C LEU A 115 4.03 11.45 0.65
N ASP A 116 3.41 12.61 0.89
CA ASP A 116 3.31 13.18 2.23
C ASP A 116 2.41 12.38 3.17
N VAL A 117 1.38 11.70 2.64
CA VAL A 117 0.47 10.86 3.42
C VAL A 117 1.00 9.43 3.58
N HIS A 118 1.60 8.86 2.54
CA HIS A 118 1.91 7.42 2.46
C HIS A 118 3.40 7.09 2.33
N GLY A 119 4.21 8.03 1.85
CA GLY A 119 5.63 7.81 1.59
C GLY A 119 6.48 7.81 2.86
N SER A 120 7.44 6.89 2.93
CA SER A 120 8.45 6.93 4.00
C SER A 120 9.30 8.21 3.93
N PRO A 121 9.91 8.63 5.06
CA PRO A 121 10.83 9.77 5.05
C PRO A 121 11.95 9.64 4.01
N VAL A 122 12.48 8.43 3.83
CA VAL A 122 13.56 8.16 2.87
C VAL A 122 13.07 8.35 1.43
N VAL A 123 11.94 7.74 1.05
CA VAL A 123 11.38 7.90 -0.31
C VAL A 123 11.06 9.37 -0.60
N ARG A 124 10.50 10.10 0.37
CA ARG A 124 10.22 11.55 0.24
C ARG A 124 11.48 12.38 0.02
N GLU A 125 12.55 12.09 0.75
CA GLU A 125 13.85 12.74 0.55
C GLU A 125 14.41 12.45 -0.84
N ARG A 126 14.43 11.18 -1.25
CA ARG A 126 14.90 10.77 -2.59
C ARG A 126 14.09 11.38 -3.71
N TYR A 127 12.77 11.48 -3.55
CA TYR A 127 11.90 12.15 -4.52
C TYR A 127 12.22 13.64 -4.63
N ARG A 128 12.46 14.32 -3.51
CA ARG A 128 12.87 15.75 -3.51
C ARG A 128 14.23 15.95 -4.19
N ASP A 129 15.20 15.10 -3.89
CA ASP A 129 16.52 15.15 -4.52
C ASP A 129 16.41 14.98 -6.03
N TRP A 130 15.67 13.97 -6.49
CA TRP A 130 15.41 13.73 -7.90
C TRP A 130 14.71 14.92 -8.56
N ARG A 131 13.65 15.45 -7.96
CA ARG A 131 12.91 16.61 -8.47
C ARG A 131 13.80 17.84 -8.61
N SER A 132 14.71 18.07 -7.67
CA SER A 132 15.69 19.16 -7.74
C SER A 132 16.61 19.03 -8.97
N ALA A 133 17.09 17.82 -9.29
CA ALA A 133 17.91 17.62 -10.50
C ALA A 133 17.09 17.82 -11.79
N VAL A 134 15.83 17.39 -11.81
CA VAL A 134 14.91 17.64 -12.95
C VAL A 134 14.68 19.14 -13.13
N GLN A 135 14.55 19.90 -12.04
CA GLN A 135 14.40 21.35 -12.10
C GLN A 135 15.66 22.03 -12.65
N GLU A 136 16.86 21.60 -12.25
CA GLU A 136 18.13 22.07 -12.83
C GLU A 136 18.16 21.84 -14.36
N LEU A 137 17.69 20.68 -14.82
CA LEU A 137 17.61 20.37 -16.26
C LEU A 137 16.58 21.25 -16.98
N ASN A 138 15.40 21.46 -16.40
CA ASN A 138 14.37 22.31 -16.99
C ASN A 138 14.83 23.77 -17.11
N LEU A 139 15.56 24.28 -16.11
CA LEU A 139 16.15 25.63 -16.18
C LEU A 139 17.19 25.70 -17.31
N ALA A 140 18.07 24.69 -17.44
CA ALA A 140 19.04 24.65 -18.53
C ALA A 140 18.38 24.54 -19.93
N ASP A 141 17.28 23.77 -20.08
CA ASP A 141 16.49 23.70 -21.32
C ASP A 141 15.84 25.06 -21.66
N GLN A 142 15.39 25.81 -20.65
CA GLN A 142 14.84 27.15 -20.83
C GLN A 142 15.91 28.18 -21.24
N GLU A 143 17.07 28.15 -20.60
CA GLU A 143 18.23 28.99 -20.96
C GLU A 143 18.65 28.75 -22.41
N LEU A 144 18.75 27.49 -22.82
CA LEU A 144 19.07 27.11 -24.19
C LEU A 144 18.05 27.67 -25.18
N ARG A 145 16.75 27.45 -24.93
CA ARG A 145 15.67 27.98 -25.79
C ARG A 145 15.69 29.50 -25.89
N ALA A 146 16.15 30.20 -24.86
CA ALA A 146 16.29 31.65 -24.87
C ALA A 146 17.49 32.11 -25.71
N ALA A 147 18.61 31.38 -25.65
CA ALA A 147 19.78 31.60 -26.49
C ALA A 147 19.45 31.39 -27.97
N GLU A 148 18.83 30.24 -28.31
CA GLU A 148 18.39 29.90 -29.68
C GLU A 148 17.46 30.99 -30.27
N ARG A 149 16.45 31.43 -29.51
CA ARG A 149 15.54 32.52 -29.94
C ARG A 149 16.24 33.86 -30.15
N THR A 150 17.40 34.07 -29.55
CA THR A 150 18.18 35.32 -29.70
C THR A 150 19.04 35.24 -30.96
N GLU A 151 19.67 34.09 -31.19
CA GLU A 151 20.44 33.76 -32.41
C GLU A 151 19.55 33.78 -33.66
N ASP A 152 18.35 33.20 -33.61
CA ASP A 152 17.37 33.20 -34.70
C ASP A 152 16.94 34.62 -35.14
N ARG A 153 17.04 35.59 -34.23
CA ARG A 153 16.76 37.01 -34.52
C ARG A 153 17.97 37.77 -35.06
N GLY A 154 19.06 37.05 -35.40
CA GLY A 154 20.31 37.61 -35.91
C GLY A 154 21.11 38.38 -34.86
N ARG A 155 20.84 38.19 -33.57
CA ARG A 155 21.61 38.78 -32.47
C ARG A 155 22.55 37.73 -31.90
N SER A 156 23.80 38.12 -31.63
CA SER A 156 24.69 37.27 -30.84
C SER A 156 24.08 37.08 -29.45
N SER A 157 23.79 35.83 -29.10
CA SER A 157 23.50 35.49 -27.71
C SER A 157 24.75 35.70 -26.87
N ALA A 158 24.61 36.27 -25.67
CA ALA A 158 25.69 36.30 -24.68
C ALA A 158 25.89 34.93 -24.00
N ILE A 159 24.94 34.02 -24.22
CA ILE A 159 24.91 32.67 -23.68
C ILE A 159 25.38 31.71 -24.78
N ASP A 160 26.44 30.95 -24.51
CA ASP A 160 26.95 29.92 -25.41
C ASP A 160 26.08 28.64 -25.30
N SER A 161 25.26 28.42 -26.34
CA SER A 161 24.39 27.26 -26.47
C SER A 161 25.18 25.93 -26.41
N ALA A 162 26.42 25.89 -26.92
CA ALA A 162 27.25 24.68 -26.91
C ALA A 162 27.73 24.33 -25.48
N ASP A 163 28.06 25.34 -24.68
CA ASP A 163 28.42 25.14 -23.27
C ASP A 163 27.23 24.65 -22.44
N ILE A 164 26.02 25.17 -22.69
CA ILE A 164 24.80 24.65 -22.04
C ILE A 164 24.59 23.19 -22.41
N TRP A 165 24.71 22.84 -23.69
CA TRP A 165 24.57 21.46 -24.14
C TRP A 165 25.57 20.52 -23.47
N LYS A 166 26.83 20.96 -23.38
CA LYS A 166 27.89 20.23 -22.69
C LYS A 166 27.55 20.02 -21.21
N ARG A 167 27.08 21.05 -20.50
CA ARG A 167 26.64 20.97 -19.10
C ARG A 167 25.46 20.01 -18.91
N ILE A 168 24.45 20.10 -19.78
CA ILE A 168 23.28 19.21 -19.74
C ILE A 168 23.72 17.75 -19.92
N GLY A 169 24.54 17.46 -20.92
CA GLY A 169 24.93 16.10 -21.27
C GLY A 169 25.93 15.47 -20.30
N ALA A 170 26.91 16.24 -19.83
CA ALA A 170 28.02 15.73 -19.03
C ALA A 170 27.75 15.70 -17.52
N ASP A 171 26.88 16.58 -17.00
CA ASP A 171 26.64 16.71 -15.56
C ASP A 171 25.17 16.49 -15.18
N ILE A 172 24.27 17.30 -15.74
CA ILE A 172 22.88 17.34 -15.26
C ILE A 172 22.14 16.02 -15.54
N LYS A 173 22.20 15.48 -16.75
CA LYS A 173 21.50 14.23 -17.10
C LYS A 173 21.98 13.02 -16.30
N PRO A 174 23.29 12.76 -16.16
CA PRO A 174 23.79 11.72 -15.27
C PRO A 174 23.26 11.84 -13.84
N ARG A 175 23.19 13.06 -13.28
CA ARG A 175 22.64 13.30 -11.93
C ARG A 175 21.15 13.01 -11.84
N VAL A 176 20.36 13.37 -12.85
CA VAL A 176 18.93 13.03 -12.91
C VAL A 176 18.75 11.51 -12.88
N GLU A 177 19.50 10.80 -13.73
CA GLU A 177 19.42 9.33 -13.84
C GLU A 177 19.87 8.64 -12.55
N GLU A 178 21.00 9.06 -11.97
CA GLU A 178 21.48 8.53 -10.71
C GLU A 178 20.45 8.70 -9.59
N ARG A 179 19.87 9.90 -9.45
CA ARG A 179 18.86 10.18 -8.42
C ARG A 179 17.57 9.40 -8.66
N ARG A 180 17.19 9.19 -9.93
CA ARG A 180 16.06 8.34 -10.32
C ARG A 180 16.28 6.89 -9.85
N GLN A 181 17.45 6.33 -10.12
CA GLN A 181 17.80 4.97 -9.70
C GLN A 181 17.78 4.83 -8.17
N ARG A 182 18.31 5.82 -7.43
CA ARG A 182 18.25 5.84 -5.96
C ARG A 182 16.81 5.90 -5.43
N LEU A 183 15.94 6.69 -6.06
CA LEU A 183 14.52 6.73 -5.72
C LEU A 183 13.86 5.37 -5.95
N ALA A 184 14.04 4.79 -7.14
CA ALA A 184 13.49 3.48 -7.47
C ALA A 184 13.97 2.38 -6.52
N ALA A 185 15.27 2.37 -6.18
CA ALA A 185 15.84 1.44 -5.20
C ALA A 185 15.20 1.60 -3.82
N SER A 186 15.00 2.83 -3.35
CA SER A 186 14.36 3.08 -2.04
C SER A 186 12.90 2.63 -2.00
N ILE A 187 12.18 2.77 -3.12
CA ILE A 187 10.80 2.28 -3.27
C ILE A 187 10.78 0.76 -3.23
N SER A 188 11.66 0.09 -3.99
CA SER A 188 11.75 -1.37 -4.00
C SER A 188 12.07 -1.91 -2.60
N GLU A 189 13.08 -1.35 -1.92
CA GLU A 189 13.49 -1.77 -0.57
C GLU A 189 12.36 -1.58 0.46
N GLU A 190 11.51 -0.57 0.30
CA GLU A 190 10.35 -0.38 1.18
C GLU A 190 9.23 -1.38 0.89
N LEU A 191 8.99 -1.73 -0.38
CA LEU A 191 8.01 -2.73 -0.76
C LEU A 191 8.43 -4.14 -0.32
N ASP A 192 9.72 -4.46 -0.38
CA ASP A 192 10.25 -5.77 0.03
C ASP A 192 10.25 -6.01 1.55
N ARG A 193 10.30 -4.92 2.35
CA ARG A 193 10.33 -5.00 3.83
C ARG A 193 8.95 -5.18 4.48
N ARG A 194 7.86 -5.12 3.70
CA ARG A 194 6.49 -5.05 4.21
C ARG A 194 5.69 -6.30 3.91
#